data_AF-V9KSZ6-F1
#
_entry.id   AF-V9KSZ6-F1
#
_cell.length_a   1.000
_cell.length_b   1.000
_cell.length_c   1.000
_cell.angle_alpha   90.00
_cell.angle_beta   90.00
_cell.angle_gamma   90.00
#
_symmetry.space_group_name_H-M   'P 1'
#
loop_
_entity.id
_entity.type
_entity.pdbx_description
1 polymer ?
#
loop_
_entity_poly.entity_id
_entity_poly.type
_entity_poly.pdbx_seq_one_letter_code
_entity_poly.pdbx_strand_id
1 'polypeptide(L)'
;MCTFTLAASVSAVFLLPFSIISNEILLSFPENYYMQWLNGSLVHGLWNLVFLFSNLSLVFLMPFAYFFTESEGFAGSKKGVMARVYETFVVLFLLSLLVLGIVWVASAIVDNDSACRESLYDLWEYSVPYLYSCISLFGVLLLLVCTPLGLSRMFTVTGQLLVKPRLLEDLDEQLHCTQFEEAAMLHKLNGQTPSCWVFLNMESLKTQFLAIHARRLKLEMRRRASPWQRNLGYPLAMLLLLALTGISVLMVGFHVLELLVDETAMPKALQAPRLGKDSLSMFGSFGAAVEVVLIFYLMLSSVVGFYSSPLFVKLAPRRQDTPLTKIIGNCVSLLVLSSALPVLSRTLGITNFDLLGEFGQFNWLGNFYIVFLYNMLFAGLTAMCLVKKFTRAVQAELLHAFGLDKLPLPVTRYCVPANGNKSPNKRNV
;
A
#
# COMPACT_ATOMS: atom_id res chain seq x y z
N MET A 1 -17.59 5.15 13.38
CA MET A 1 -17.65 4.55 12.03
C MET A 1 -16.26 4.41 11.42
N CYS A 2 -15.55 5.49 11.07
CA CYS A 2 -14.22 5.38 10.45
C CYS A 2 -13.19 4.59 11.27
N THR A 3 -13.17 4.76 12.60
CA THR A 3 -12.30 3.97 13.50
C THR A 3 -12.61 2.49 13.49
N PHE A 4 -13.89 2.13 13.51
CA PHE A 4 -14.36 0.75 13.43
C PHE A 4 -13.99 0.10 12.09
N THR A 5 -14.23 0.81 10.98
CA THR A 5 -13.85 0.34 9.63
C THR A 5 -12.35 0.19 9.48
N LEU A 6 -11.56 1.09 10.07
CA LEU A 6 -10.11 0.94 10.10
C LEU A 6 -9.70 -0.30 10.90
N ALA A 7 -10.31 -0.54 12.07
CA ALA A 7 -10.08 -1.75 12.86
C ALA A 7 -10.47 -3.03 12.09
N ALA A 8 -11.58 -3.00 11.35
CA ALA A 8 -11.98 -4.11 10.47
C ALA A 8 -10.96 -4.34 9.35
N SER A 9 -10.44 -3.28 8.73
CA SER A 9 -9.42 -3.40 7.68
C SER A 9 -8.10 -3.98 8.21
N VAL A 10 -7.67 -3.56 9.41
CA VAL A 10 -6.50 -4.12 10.09
C VAL A 10 -6.74 -5.59 10.45
N SER A 11 -7.94 -5.93 10.91
CA SER A 11 -8.30 -7.32 11.21
C SER A 11 -8.26 -8.20 9.95
N ALA A 12 -8.75 -7.71 8.81
CA ALA A 12 -8.71 -8.41 7.53
C ALA A 12 -7.27 -8.66 7.04
N VAL A 13 -6.37 -7.69 7.26
CA VAL A 13 -4.93 -7.84 6.98
C VAL A 13 -4.29 -8.97 7.78
N PHE A 14 -4.53 -9.01 9.09
CA PHE A 14 -3.88 -9.97 9.98
C PHE A 14 -4.48 -11.37 9.89
N LEU A 15 -5.64 -11.50 9.25
CA LEU A 15 -6.42 -12.72 9.20
C LEU A 15 -5.66 -13.88 8.53
N LEU A 16 -5.04 -13.63 7.38
CA LEU A 16 -4.23 -14.63 6.68
C LEU A 16 -2.98 -15.02 7.48
N PRO A 17 -2.10 -14.08 7.88
CA PRO A 17 -0.95 -14.39 8.72
C PRO A 17 -1.31 -15.17 9.98
N PHE A 18 -2.37 -14.75 10.67
CA PHE A 18 -2.85 -15.43 11.87
C PHE A 18 -3.26 -16.87 11.56
N SER A 19 -3.95 -17.10 10.44
CA SER A 19 -4.39 -18.44 10.07
C SER A 19 -3.23 -19.38 9.72
N ILE A 20 -2.21 -18.88 9.02
CA ILE A 20 -0.99 -19.64 8.69
C ILE A 20 -0.21 -19.99 9.96
N ILE A 21 0.03 -19.00 10.82
CA ILE A 21 0.72 -19.20 12.10
C ILE A 21 -0.07 -20.19 12.97
N SER A 22 -1.39 -20.04 13.03
CA SER A 22 -2.26 -20.96 13.77
C SER A 22 -2.12 -22.40 13.28
N ASN A 23 -2.10 -22.62 11.97
CA ASN A 23 -1.89 -23.94 11.39
C ASN A 23 -0.53 -24.55 11.78
N GLU A 24 0.54 -23.78 11.70
CA GLU A 24 1.89 -24.26 12.07
C GLU A 24 2.03 -24.55 13.57
N ILE A 25 1.38 -23.77 14.43
CA ILE A 25 1.40 -24.05 15.87
C ILE A 25 0.64 -25.35 16.18
N LEU A 26 -0.49 -25.61 15.50
CA LEU A 26 -1.23 -26.88 15.64
C LEU A 26 -0.40 -28.08 15.18
N LEU A 27 0.34 -27.94 14.07
CA LEU A 27 1.26 -28.97 13.59
C LEU A 27 2.44 -29.20 14.54
N SER A 28 2.95 -28.13 15.17
CA SER A 28 4.08 -28.21 16.09
C SER A 28 3.71 -28.83 17.44
N PHE A 29 2.46 -28.67 17.88
CA PHE A 29 1.98 -29.14 19.19
C PHE A 29 0.64 -29.90 19.10
N PRO A 30 0.61 -31.08 18.46
CA PRO A 30 -0.64 -31.82 18.21
C PRO A 30 -1.33 -32.31 19.49
N GLU A 31 -0.56 -32.69 20.51
CA GLU A 31 -1.06 -33.31 21.75
C GLU A 31 -1.30 -32.29 22.88
N ASN A 32 -1.00 -31.00 22.68
CA ASN A 32 -1.04 -30.03 23.78
C ASN A 32 -2.45 -29.49 24.02
N TYR A 33 -3.05 -29.85 25.16
CA TYR A 33 -4.39 -29.40 25.57
C TYR A 33 -4.56 -27.88 25.50
N TYR A 34 -3.54 -27.09 25.87
CA TYR A 34 -3.60 -25.63 25.85
C TYR A 34 -3.68 -25.03 24.44
N MET A 35 -3.39 -25.80 23.39
CA MET A 35 -3.47 -25.32 22.00
C MET A 35 -4.73 -25.83 21.28
N GLN A 36 -5.46 -26.78 21.86
CA GLN A 36 -6.66 -27.38 21.26
C GLN A 36 -7.86 -26.43 21.14
N TRP A 37 -7.83 -25.25 21.77
CA TRP A 37 -8.86 -24.22 21.53
C TRP A 37 -8.72 -23.59 20.14
N LEU A 38 -7.52 -23.62 19.56
CA LEU A 38 -7.21 -23.08 18.25
C LEU A 38 -7.68 -24.06 17.17
N ASN A 39 -8.98 -24.22 17.00
CA ASN A 39 -9.53 -25.15 16.02
C ASN A 39 -9.83 -24.47 14.67
N GLY A 40 -9.87 -25.27 13.61
CA GLY A 40 -10.26 -24.78 12.27
C GLY A 40 -11.64 -24.11 12.24
N SER A 41 -12.58 -24.55 13.09
CA SER A 41 -13.90 -23.91 13.26
C SER A 41 -13.81 -22.50 13.84
N LEU A 42 -12.88 -22.27 14.79
CA LEU A 42 -12.65 -20.95 15.38
C LEU A 42 -12.04 -20.00 14.35
N VAL A 43 -11.02 -20.47 13.63
CA VAL A 43 -10.38 -19.66 12.59
C VAL A 43 -11.40 -19.31 11.51
N HIS A 44 -12.19 -20.28 11.05
CA HIS A 44 -13.26 -20.04 10.07
C HIS A 44 -14.35 -19.09 10.61
N GLY A 45 -14.72 -19.20 11.89
CA GLY A 45 -15.63 -18.25 12.54
C GLY A 45 -15.06 -16.82 12.59
N LEU A 46 -13.76 -16.68 12.81
CA LEU A 46 -13.07 -15.39 12.78
C LEU A 46 -13.07 -14.78 11.37
N TRP A 47 -12.82 -15.61 10.34
CA TRP A 47 -12.97 -15.21 8.93
C TRP A 47 -14.37 -14.63 8.68
N ASN A 48 -15.42 -15.40 9.01
CA ASN A 48 -16.80 -14.99 8.79
C ASN A 48 -17.16 -13.69 9.53
N LEU A 49 -16.67 -13.50 10.77
CA LEU A 49 -16.91 -12.31 11.56
C LEU A 49 -16.22 -11.06 10.98
N VAL A 50 -14.94 -11.17 10.60
CA VAL A 50 -14.21 -10.05 9.97
C VAL A 50 -14.82 -9.70 8.63
N PHE A 51 -15.28 -10.69 7.86
CA PHE A 51 -15.99 -10.47 6.61
C PHE A 51 -17.33 -9.77 6.81
N LEU A 52 -18.13 -10.22 7.78
CA LEU A 52 -19.38 -9.56 8.14
C LEU A 52 -19.14 -8.08 8.49
N PHE A 53 -18.14 -7.79 9.32
CA PHE A 53 -17.80 -6.42 9.70
C PHE A 53 -17.24 -5.58 8.56
N SER A 54 -16.50 -6.20 7.63
CA SER A 54 -15.98 -5.53 6.43
C SER A 54 -17.12 -5.17 5.48
N ASN A 55 -18.06 -6.09 5.23
CA ASN A 55 -19.22 -5.87 4.38
C ASN A 55 -20.19 -4.86 4.99
N LEU A 56 -20.47 -4.99 6.29
CA LEU A 56 -21.27 -4.01 7.03
C LEU A 56 -20.64 -2.61 6.94
N SER A 57 -19.31 -2.53 7.05
CA SER A 57 -18.59 -1.26 6.94
C SER A 57 -18.68 -0.65 5.54
N LEU A 58 -18.42 -1.44 4.50
CA LEU A 58 -18.39 -0.96 3.11
C LEU A 58 -19.78 -0.57 2.61
N VAL A 59 -20.80 -1.38 2.87
CA VAL A 59 -22.15 -1.21 2.31
C VAL A 59 -22.97 -0.21 3.13
N PHE A 60 -22.83 -0.20 4.46
CA PHE A 60 -23.68 0.61 5.33
C PHE A 60 -22.92 1.74 6.04
N LEU A 61 -21.88 1.43 6.81
CA LEU A 61 -21.27 2.43 7.71
C LEU A 61 -20.54 3.56 6.97
N MET A 62 -19.87 3.25 5.86
CA MET A 62 -19.10 4.23 5.08
C MET A 62 -20.01 5.17 4.27
N PRO A 63 -21.00 4.68 3.50
CA PRO A 63 -22.01 5.55 2.87
C PRO A 63 -22.78 6.38 3.89
N PHE A 64 -23.17 5.79 5.03
CA PHE A 64 -23.79 6.52 6.13
C PHE A 64 -22.91 7.65 6.64
N ALA A 65 -21.62 7.38 6.90
CA ALA A 65 -20.70 8.42 7.36
C ALA A 65 -20.58 9.57 6.34
N TYR A 66 -20.58 9.26 5.04
CA TYR A 66 -20.50 10.26 3.98
C TYR A 66 -21.77 11.13 3.92
N PHE A 67 -22.95 10.51 3.78
CA PHE A 67 -24.20 11.27 3.72
C PHE A 67 -24.47 12.01 5.01
N PHE A 68 -24.09 11.46 6.16
CA PHE A 68 -24.22 12.15 7.44
C PHE A 68 -23.41 13.43 7.49
N THR A 69 -22.21 13.45 6.90
CA THR A 69 -21.43 14.69 6.83
C THR A 69 -22.07 15.75 5.95
N GLU A 70 -22.76 15.34 4.88
CA GLU A 70 -23.40 16.25 3.92
C GLU A 70 -24.82 16.68 4.34
N SER A 71 -25.50 15.89 5.17
CA SER A 71 -26.88 16.16 5.59
C SER A 71 -27.02 17.44 6.43
N GLU A 72 -28.04 18.24 6.14
CA GLU A 72 -28.38 19.48 6.87
C GLU A 72 -29.65 19.33 7.73
N GLY A 73 -30.45 18.29 7.47
CA GLY A 73 -31.77 18.00 8.02
C GLY A 73 -32.90 18.44 7.10
N PHE A 74 -34.04 17.73 7.13
CA PHE A 74 -35.22 18.09 6.33
C PHE A 74 -35.76 19.49 6.65
N ALA A 75 -36.19 20.20 5.61
CA ALA A 75 -36.82 21.51 5.73
C ALA A 75 -38.06 21.44 6.65
N GLY A 76 -38.07 22.27 7.71
CA GLY A 76 -39.15 22.31 8.71
C GLY A 76 -38.93 21.41 9.94
N SER A 77 -37.88 20.58 9.97
CA SER A 77 -37.52 19.81 11.16
C SER A 77 -36.73 20.66 12.17
N LYS A 78 -36.84 20.34 13.47
CA LYS A 78 -36.00 20.97 14.49
C LYS A 78 -34.53 20.68 14.17
N LYS A 79 -33.72 21.73 14.00
CA LYS A 79 -32.28 21.60 13.76
C LYS A 79 -31.65 20.80 14.90
N GLY A 80 -31.25 19.57 14.60
CA GLY A 80 -30.72 18.64 15.58
C GLY A 80 -30.08 17.43 14.90
N VAL A 81 -29.26 16.70 15.65
CA VAL A 81 -28.53 15.53 15.12
C VAL A 81 -29.51 14.47 14.59
N MET A 82 -30.64 14.26 15.25
CA MET A 82 -31.63 13.27 14.81
C MET A 82 -32.25 13.61 13.46
N ALA A 83 -32.45 14.90 13.13
CA ALA A 83 -32.98 15.30 11.82
C ALA A 83 -32.02 14.94 10.68
N ARG A 84 -30.72 15.13 10.91
CA ARG A 84 -29.65 14.71 9.99
C ARG A 84 -29.61 13.19 9.84
N VAL A 85 -29.72 12.47 10.97
CA VAL A 85 -29.81 10.99 10.95
C VAL A 85 -30.99 10.52 10.10
N TYR A 86 -32.19 11.08 10.29
CA TYR A 86 -33.36 10.70 9.48
C TYR A 86 -33.16 10.99 7.99
N GLU A 87 -32.64 12.17 7.62
CA GLU A 87 -32.32 12.50 6.24
C GLU A 87 -31.37 11.46 5.64
N THR A 88 -30.31 11.11 6.36
CA THR A 88 -29.30 10.16 5.87
C THR A 88 -29.85 8.77 5.68
N PHE A 89 -30.70 8.28 6.58
CA PHE A 89 -31.34 6.98 6.44
C PHE A 89 -32.28 6.97 5.23
N VAL A 90 -33.06 8.04 5.02
CA VAL A 90 -33.93 8.15 3.85
C VAL A 90 -33.12 8.21 2.55
N VAL A 91 -32.05 9.00 2.52
CA VAL A 91 -31.15 9.09 1.35
C VAL A 91 -30.49 7.74 1.06
N LEU A 92 -30.00 7.04 2.08
CA LEU A 92 -29.44 5.69 1.92
C LEU A 92 -30.46 4.67 1.43
N PHE A 93 -31.69 4.74 1.95
CA PHE A 93 -32.77 3.86 1.51
C PHE A 93 -33.10 4.11 0.04
N LEU A 94 -33.25 5.38 -0.37
CA LEU A 94 -33.46 5.75 -1.77
C LEU A 94 -32.29 5.34 -2.67
N LEU A 95 -31.05 5.51 -2.21
CA LEU A 95 -29.86 5.07 -2.93
C LEU A 95 -29.83 3.55 -3.09
N SER A 96 -30.18 2.80 -2.05
CA SER A 96 -30.26 1.35 -2.10
C SER A 96 -31.31 0.89 -3.11
N LEU A 97 -32.51 1.50 -3.12
CA LEU A 97 -33.54 1.23 -4.12
C LEU A 97 -33.08 1.57 -5.54
N LEU A 98 -32.36 2.69 -5.72
CA LEU A 98 -31.79 3.08 -7.00
C LEU A 98 -30.77 2.05 -7.51
N VAL A 99 -29.82 1.64 -6.66
CA VAL A 99 -28.81 0.64 -7.02
C VAL A 99 -29.47 -0.71 -7.34
N LEU A 100 -30.44 -1.16 -6.52
CA LEU A 100 -31.21 -2.37 -6.80
C LEU A 100 -31.96 -2.27 -8.14
N GLY A 101 -32.55 -1.12 -8.45
CA GLY A 101 -33.20 -0.87 -9.74
C GLY A 101 -32.23 -0.95 -10.92
N ILE A 102 -31.03 -0.37 -10.79
CA ILE A 102 -29.99 -0.43 -11.84
C ILE A 102 -29.52 -1.87 -12.03
N VAL A 103 -29.24 -2.61 -10.95
CA VAL A 103 -28.82 -4.01 -11.01
C VAL A 103 -29.90 -4.86 -11.66
N TRP A 104 -31.17 -4.67 -11.29
CA TRP A 104 -32.30 -5.38 -11.89
C TRP A 104 -32.40 -5.13 -13.41
N VAL A 105 -32.25 -3.87 -13.85
CA VAL A 105 -32.21 -3.53 -15.29
C VAL A 105 -31.00 -4.16 -15.97
N ALA A 106 -29.82 -4.11 -15.34
CA ALA A 106 -28.60 -4.70 -15.91
C ALA A 106 -28.72 -6.21 -16.08
N SER A 107 -29.27 -6.92 -15.08
CA SER A 107 -29.56 -8.35 -15.17
C SER A 107 -30.54 -8.67 -16.28
N ALA A 108 -31.62 -7.89 -16.44
CA ALA A 108 -32.59 -8.08 -17.51
C ALA A 108 -32.02 -7.85 -18.93
N ILE A 109 -30.93 -7.10 -19.06
CA ILE A 109 -30.24 -6.89 -20.35
C ILE A 109 -29.30 -8.07 -20.66
N VAL A 110 -28.70 -8.67 -19.63
CA VAL A 110 -27.70 -9.73 -19.78
C VAL A 110 -28.34 -11.11 -19.94
N ASP A 111 -29.41 -11.41 -19.19
CA ASP A 111 -30.12 -12.68 -19.27
C ASP A 111 -31.31 -12.58 -20.23
N ASN A 112 -31.19 -13.24 -21.39
CA ASN A 112 -32.24 -13.36 -22.40
C ASN A 112 -33.18 -14.56 -22.14
N ASP A 113 -32.98 -15.29 -21.03
CA ASP A 113 -33.77 -16.47 -20.65
C ASP A 113 -34.87 -16.12 -19.62
N SER A 114 -36.06 -16.64 -19.90
CA SER A 114 -37.34 -16.28 -19.29
C SER A 114 -37.58 -16.75 -17.85
N ALA A 115 -36.55 -17.21 -17.13
CA ALA A 115 -36.66 -17.84 -15.81
C ALA A 115 -36.30 -16.93 -14.61
N CYS A 116 -35.79 -15.71 -14.82
CA CYS A 116 -35.42 -14.78 -13.74
C CYS A 116 -36.47 -13.68 -13.54
N ARG A 117 -37.71 -14.05 -13.15
CA ARG A 117 -38.81 -13.10 -12.89
C ARG A 117 -39.44 -13.26 -11.50
N GLU A 118 -38.70 -13.72 -10.51
CA GLU A 118 -39.25 -13.97 -9.17
C GLU A 118 -38.60 -13.05 -8.11
N SER A 119 -39.48 -12.51 -7.25
CA SER A 119 -39.25 -11.95 -5.90
C SER A 119 -38.14 -10.90 -5.67
N LEU A 120 -38.50 -9.75 -5.08
CA LEU A 120 -37.53 -8.77 -4.50
C LEU A 120 -36.59 -9.41 -3.45
N TYR A 121 -37.01 -10.52 -2.84
CA TYR A 121 -36.22 -11.25 -1.85
C TYR A 121 -35.10 -12.07 -2.49
N ASP A 122 -35.38 -12.71 -3.63
CA ASP A 122 -34.38 -13.46 -4.41
C ASP A 122 -33.37 -12.50 -5.04
N LEU A 123 -33.81 -11.29 -5.42
CA LEU A 123 -32.93 -10.20 -5.83
C LEU A 123 -32.00 -9.74 -4.71
N TRP A 124 -32.42 -9.74 -3.45
CA TRP A 124 -31.54 -9.39 -2.32
C TRP A 124 -30.47 -10.46 -2.07
N GLU A 125 -30.88 -11.73 -2.09
CA GLU A 125 -29.99 -12.88 -1.93
C GLU A 125 -28.99 -13.02 -3.09
N TYR A 126 -29.39 -12.65 -4.31
CA TYR A 126 -28.52 -12.60 -5.48
C TYR A 126 -27.66 -11.31 -5.54
N SER A 127 -28.21 -10.14 -5.23
CA SER A 127 -27.49 -8.86 -5.39
C SER A 127 -26.34 -8.67 -4.42
N VAL A 128 -26.46 -9.15 -3.17
CA VAL A 128 -25.43 -8.95 -2.13
C VAL A 128 -24.12 -9.69 -2.48
N PRO A 129 -24.14 -10.98 -2.87
CA PRO A 129 -22.94 -11.69 -3.36
C PRO A 129 -22.35 -11.08 -4.63
N TYR A 130 -23.16 -10.60 -5.57
CA TYR A 130 -22.69 -9.98 -6.81
C TYR A 130 -21.99 -8.64 -6.57
N LEU A 131 -22.57 -7.76 -5.74
CA LEU A 131 -21.92 -6.51 -5.34
C LEU A 131 -20.59 -6.79 -4.65
N TYR A 132 -20.55 -7.81 -3.79
CA TYR A 132 -19.33 -8.22 -3.13
C TYR A 132 -18.26 -8.74 -4.11
N SER A 133 -18.67 -9.56 -5.09
CA SER A 133 -17.81 -10.04 -6.17
C SER A 133 -17.22 -8.88 -6.98
N CYS A 134 -18.02 -7.88 -7.34
CA CYS A 134 -17.55 -6.68 -8.04
C CYS A 134 -16.54 -5.88 -7.20
N ILE A 135 -16.80 -5.69 -5.90
CA ILE A 135 -15.89 -4.97 -4.99
C ILE A 135 -14.57 -5.74 -4.85
N SER A 136 -14.65 -7.06 -4.70
CA SER A 136 -13.48 -7.95 -4.62
C SER A 136 -12.66 -7.92 -5.90
N LEU A 137 -13.30 -8.04 -7.07
CA LEU A 137 -12.65 -7.95 -8.38
C LEU A 137 -11.97 -6.59 -8.59
N PHE A 138 -12.66 -5.50 -8.23
CA PHE A 138 -12.06 -4.16 -8.26
C PHE A 138 -10.85 -4.07 -7.33
N GLY A 139 -10.95 -4.61 -6.10
CA GLY A 139 -9.86 -4.66 -5.14
C GLY A 139 -8.65 -5.44 -5.65
N VAL A 140 -8.87 -6.61 -6.27
CA VAL A 140 -7.81 -7.46 -6.83
C VAL A 140 -7.14 -6.79 -8.04
N LEU A 141 -7.90 -6.16 -8.95
CA LEU A 141 -7.34 -5.38 -10.05
C LEU A 141 -6.54 -4.17 -9.54
N LEU A 142 -7.03 -3.50 -8.51
CA LEU A 142 -6.34 -2.39 -7.89
C LEU A 142 -5.02 -2.87 -7.24
N LEU A 143 -5.03 -4.02 -6.57
CA LEU A 143 -3.82 -4.63 -6.03
C LEU A 143 -2.83 -5.06 -7.13
N LEU A 144 -3.30 -5.59 -8.26
CA LEU A 144 -2.46 -5.97 -9.41
C LEU A 144 -1.61 -4.81 -9.92
N VAL A 145 -2.17 -3.60 -9.96
CA VAL A 145 -1.48 -2.39 -10.42
C VAL A 145 -0.68 -1.75 -9.29
N CYS A 146 -1.27 -1.64 -8.10
CA CYS A 146 -0.64 -0.94 -6.98
C CYS A 146 0.58 -1.67 -6.43
N THR A 147 0.54 -3.00 -6.34
CA THR A 147 1.64 -3.79 -5.77
C THR A 147 2.96 -3.61 -6.53
N PRO A 148 3.08 -3.85 -7.86
CA PRO A 148 4.33 -3.64 -8.59
C PRO A 148 4.83 -2.19 -8.55
N LEU A 149 3.93 -1.21 -8.61
CA LEU A 149 4.28 0.20 -8.43
C LEU A 149 4.85 0.47 -7.04
N GLY A 150 4.22 -0.12 -6.02
CA GLY A 150 4.64 -0.11 -4.63
C GLY A 150 6.03 -0.66 -4.41
N LEU A 151 6.32 -1.86 -4.94
CA LEU A 151 7.64 -2.50 -4.86
C LEU A 151 8.73 -1.56 -5.40
N SER A 152 8.50 -0.98 -6.59
CA SER A 152 9.41 -0.02 -7.22
C SER A 152 9.61 1.26 -6.39
N ARG A 153 8.55 1.73 -5.73
CA ARG A 153 8.60 2.88 -4.82
C ARG A 153 9.31 2.56 -3.52
N MET A 154 9.15 1.37 -2.95
CA MET A 154 9.85 0.95 -1.73
C MET A 154 11.38 0.97 -1.91
N PHE A 155 11.90 0.54 -3.06
CA PHE A 155 13.32 0.70 -3.38
C PHE A 155 13.77 2.18 -3.39
N THR A 156 12.91 3.07 -3.89
CA THR A 156 13.23 4.51 -3.96
C THR A 156 13.17 5.18 -2.59
N VAL A 157 12.14 4.84 -1.81
CA VAL A 157 11.89 5.39 -0.48
C VAL A 157 12.96 4.91 0.50
N THR A 158 13.35 3.63 0.43
CA THR A 158 14.48 3.09 1.20
C THR A 158 15.79 3.80 0.81
N GLY A 159 15.96 4.12 -0.48
CA GLY A 159 17.07 4.93 -0.98
C GLY A 159 17.14 6.36 -0.43
N GLN A 160 16.00 6.93 -0.04
CA GLN A 160 15.90 8.30 0.50
C GLN A 160 15.93 8.33 2.03
N LEU A 161 15.30 7.35 2.68
CA LEU A 161 15.22 7.24 4.14
C LEU A 161 16.51 6.72 4.75
N LEU A 162 17.18 5.76 4.09
CA LEU A 162 18.49 5.31 4.55
C LEU A 162 19.57 6.15 3.90
N VAL A 163 20.46 6.65 4.74
CA VAL A 163 21.66 7.37 4.31
C VAL A 163 22.46 6.46 3.37
N LYS A 164 22.59 6.84 2.10
CA LYS A 164 23.45 6.11 1.15
C LYS A 164 24.83 5.96 1.79
N PRO A 165 25.31 4.73 1.99
CA PRO A 165 26.62 4.50 2.58
C PRO A 165 27.65 5.00 1.58
N ARG A 166 28.49 5.94 2.00
CA ARG A 166 29.73 6.25 1.29
C ARG A 166 30.79 5.44 2.02
N LEU A 167 30.90 4.18 1.61
CA LEU A 167 31.63 3.12 2.32
C LEU A 167 33.14 3.41 2.48
N LEU A 168 33.64 4.44 1.78
CA LEU A 168 35.06 4.81 1.71
C LEU A 168 35.32 6.30 2.00
N GLU A 169 34.31 7.06 2.42
CA GLU A 169 34.50 8.48 2.72
C GLU A 169 34.61 8.68 4.22
N ASP A 170 35.76 9.18 4.67
CA ASP A 170 36.08 9.32 6.07
C ASP A 170 35.27 10.47 6.68
N LEU A 171 34.20 10.13 7.41
CA LEU A 171 33.24 11.12 7.89
C LEU A 171 33.89 12.10 8.89
N ASP A 172 34.87 11.63 9.66
CA ASP A 172 35.63 12.46 10.58
C ASP A 172 36.50 13.46 9.81
N GLU A 173 37.14 13.05 8.71
CA GLU A 173 37.88 13.94 7.83
C GLU A 173 36.96 15.01 7.20
N GLN A 174 35.78 14.63 6.70
CA GLN A 174 34.81 15.59 6.17
C GLN A 174 34.29 16.56 7.23
N LEU A 175 34.06 16.08 8.46
CA LEU A 175 33.65 16.92 9.56
C LEU A 175 34.74 17.94 9.89
N HIS A 176 36.00 17.50 9.96
CA HIS A 176 37.14 18.38 10.19
C HIS A 176 37.30 19.42 9.08
N CYS A 177 37.28 19.00 7.80
CA CYS A 177 37.37 19.91 6.66
C CYS A 177 36.24 20.95 6.67
N THR A 178 35.00 20.55 6.93
CA THR A 178 33.86 21.49 7.00
C THR A 178 33.93 22.43 8.21
N GLN A 179 34.46 21.99 9.35
CA GLN A 179 34.75 22.86 10.50
C GLN A 179 35.81 23.91 10.18
N PHE A 180 36.88 23.52 9.46
CA PHE A 180 37.91 24.47 9.01
C PHE A 180 37.35 25.49 8.00
N GLU A 181 36.53 25.05 7.05
CA GLU A 181 35.82 25.95 6.12
C GLU A 181 34.91 26.95 6.85
N GLU A 182 34.15 26.48 7.84
CA GLU A 182 33.28 27.33 8.68
C GLU A 182 34.10 28.40 9.42
N ALA A 183 35.19 28.00 10.08
CA ALA A 183 36.08 28.91 10.80
C ALA A 183 36.71 29.95 9.87
N ALA A 184 37.18 29.54 8.69
CA ALA A 184 37.75 30.43 7.69
C ALA A 184 36.72 31.47 7.17
N MET A 185 35.47 31.05 6.97
CA MET A 185 34.39 31.95 6.52
C MET A 185 33.96 32.92 7.63
N LEU A 186 33.94 32.47 8.89
CA LEU A 186 33.63 33.32 10.04
C LEU A 186 34.68 34.41 10.23
N HIS A 187 35.97 34.08 10.04
CA HIS A 187 37.04 35.09 10.01
C HIS A 187 36.88 36.10 8.88
N LYS A 188 36.51 35.67 7.66
CA LYS A 188 36.22 36.59 6.55
C LYS A 188 35.04 37.52 6.84
N LEU A 189 34.04 37.05 7.59
CA LEU A 189 32.89 37.84 8.01
C LEU A 189 33.28 38.94 9.02
N ASN A 190 34.18 38.61 9.97
CA ASN A 190 34.62 39.54 11.02
C ASN A 190 35.70 40.53 10.56
N GLY A 191 36.50 40.19 9.54
CA GLY A 191 37.63 40.98 9.08
C GLY A 191 37.34 42.06 8.01
N GLN A 192 36.09 42.25 7.58
CA GLN A 192 35.74 43.18 6.50
C GLN A 192 35.32 44.57 7.01
N THR A 193 36.03 45.62 6.56
CA THR A 193 35.66 47.04 6.70
C THR A 193 34.61 47.46 5.65
N PRO A 194 33.66 48.36 5.99
CA PRO A 194 32.45 48.56 5.19
C PRO A 194 32.68 49.45 3.96
N SER A 195 32.41 48.94 2.75
CA SER A 195 32.25 49.72 1.52
C SER A 195 31.00 49.28 0.75
N CYS A 196 30.43 50.12 -0.13
CA CYS A 196 29.13 49.88 -0.76
C CYS A 196 29.08 48.60 -1.63
N TRP A 197 30.18 48.27 -2.33
CA TRP A 197 30.32 47.02 -3.11
C TRP A 197 30.46 45.76 -2.22
N VAL A 198 30.79 45.93 -0.94
CA VAL A 198 30.90 44.83 0.03
C VAL A 198 29.53 44.36 0.51
N PHE A 199 28.47 45.19 0.42
CA PHE A 199 27.14 44.81 0.95
C PHE A 199 26.48 43.67 0.16
N LEU A 200 26.55 43.70 -1.19
CA LEU A 200 26.11 42.59 -2.07
C LEU A 200 26.96 41.33 -1.86
N ASN A 201 28.26 41.50 -1.62
CA ASN A 201 29.17 40.38 -1.36
C ASN A 201 28.93 39.76 0.02
N MET A 202 28.51 40.57 1.01
CA MET A 202 28.20 40.15 2.37
C MET A 202 26.94 39.26 2.42
N GLU A 203 25.92 39.53 1.60
CA GLU A 203 24.73 38.68 1.51
C GLU A 203 25.04 37.31 0.88
N SER A 204 25.84 37.30 -0.21
CA SER A 204 26.39 36.07 -0.79
C SER A 204 27.28 35.29 0.20
N LEU A 205 28.10 35.99 0.98
CA LEU A 205 28.99 35.37 1.96
C LEU A 205 28.21 34.76 3.14
N LYS A 206 27.16 35.45 3.62
CA LYS A 206 26.24 34.94 4.64
C LYS A 206 25.47 33.71 4.16
N THR A 207 24.99 33.70 2.92
CA THR A 207 24.30 32.52 2.37
C THR A 207 25.22 31.32 2.22
N GLN A 208 26.47 31.52 1.81
CA GLN A 208 27.49 30.46 1.79
C GLN A 208 27.84 29.96 3.19
N PHE A 209 27.99 30.86 4.16
CA PHE A 209 28.20 30.49 5.56
C PHE A 209 27.05 29.63 6.10
N LEU A 210 25.80 30.03 5.86
CA LEU A 210 24.62 29.26 6.26
C LEU A 210 24.58 27.88 5.58
N ALA A 211 24.99 27.79 4.31
CA ALA A 211 25.07 26.50 3.61
C ALA A 211 26.14 25.57 4.21
N ILE A 212 27.32 26.10 4.56
CA ILE A 212 28.40 25.35 5.23
C ILE A 212 27.99 24.94 6.64
N HIS A 213 27.36 25.84 7.40
CA HIS A 213 26.87 25.55 8.74
C HIS A 213 25.78 24.46 8.72
N ALA A 214 24.83 24.54 7.77
CA ALA A 214 23.83 23.50 7.57
C ALA A 214 24.46 22.16 7.16
N ARG A 215 25.52 22.19 6.35
CA ARG A 215 26.30 20.99 5.96
C ARG A 215 26.97 20.35 7.17
N ARG A 216 27.60 21.15 8.05
CA ARG A 216 28.21 20.67 9.29
C ARG A 216 27.18 20.04 10.22
N LEU A 217 26.07 20.73 10.49
CA LEU A 217 24.98 20.19 11.33
C LEU A 217 24.46 18.85 10.79
N LYS A 218 24.33 18.73 9.46
CA LYS A 218 23.93 17.47 8.81
C LYS A 218 24.96 16.36 8.99
N LEU A 219 26.26 16.67 8.95
CA LEU A 219 27.35 15.72 9.19
C LEU A 219 27.45 15.31 10.66
N GLU A 220 27.27 16.24 11.61
CA GLU A 220 27.23 15.94 13.05
C GLU A 220 26.04 15.05 13.42
N MET A 221 24.87 15.32 12.86
CA MET A 221 23.69 14.44 13.01
C MET A 221 23.96 13.03 12.47
N ARG A 222 24.70 12.91 11.35
CA ARG A 222 25.13 11.60 10.83
C ARG A 222 26.15 10.94 11.75
N ARG A 223 27.09 11.68 12.34
CA ARG A 223 28.10 11.15 13.27
C ARG A 223 27.47 10.50 14.50
N ARG A 224 26.38 11.09 15.02
CA ARG A 224 25.63 10.56 16.17
C ARG A 224 24.86 9.27 15.88
N ALA A 225 24.60 8.94 14.62
CA ALA A 225 23.97 7.67 14.24
C ALA A 225 24.99 6.52 14.29
N SER A 226 24.54 5.33 14.70
CA SER A 226 25.44 4.18 14.91
C SER A 226 26.13 3.75 13.59
N PRO A 227 27.41 3.31 13.63
CA PRO A 227 28.14 2.88 12.43
C PRO A 227 27.41 1.76 11.67
N TRP A 228 26.78 0.84 12.41
CA TRP A 228 26.05 -0.29 11.87
C TRP A 228 24.78 0.13 11.10
N GLN A 229 24.00 1.06 11.66
CA GLN A 229 22.81 1.61 11.00
C GLN A 229 23.17 2.44 9.75
N ARG A 230 24.35 3.05 9.72
CA ARG A 230 24.82 3.89 8.63
C ARG A 230 25.41 3.12 7.45
N ASN A 231 26.21 2.09 7.73
CA ASN A 231 26.93 1.36 6.68
C ASN A 231 26.28 0.03 6.31
N LEU A 232 25.69 -0.69 7.27
CA LEU A 232 25.08 -2.00 7.01
C LEU A 232 23.57 -1.92 6.77
N GLY A 233 22.88 -0.97 7.41
CA GLY A 233 21.43 -0.84 7.28
C GLY A 233 20.95 -0.68 5.83
N TYR A 234 21.63 0.16 5.05
CA TYR A 234 21.25 0.44 3.65
C TYR A 234 21.42 -0.79 2.74
N PRO A 235 22.61 -1.41 2.65
CA PRO A 235 22.79 -2.57 1.77
C PRO A 235 21.94 -3.75 2.24
N LEU A 236 21.76 -3.94 3.54
CA LEU A 236 20.93 -5.03 4.07
C LEU A 236 19.45 -4.82 3.77
N ALA A 237 18.92 -3.59 3.91
CA ALA A 237 17.54 -3.28 3.53
C ALA A 237 17.31 -3.41 2.02
N MET A 238 18.27 -2.95 1.19
CA MET A 238 18.21 -3.10 -0.26
C MET A 238 18.25 -4.58 -0.70
N LEU A 239 19.11 -5.37 -0.06
CA LEU A 239 19.24 -6.81 -0.32
C LEU A 239 17.98 -7.56 0.15
N LEU A 240 17.42 -7.19 1.30
CA LEU A 240 16.17 -7.77 1.79
C LEU A 240 15.00 -7.46 0.83
N LEU A 241 14.86 -6.21 0.39
CA LEU A 241 13.83 -5.84 -0.59
C LEU A 241 14.02 -6.59 -1.91
N LEU A 242 15.27 -6.70 -2.38
CA LEU A 242 15.59 -7.48 -3.58
C LEU A 242 15.23 -8.94 -3.40
N ALA A 243 15.62 -9.57 -2.29
CA ALA A 243 15.31 -10.96 -1.99
C ALA A 243 13.80 -11.19 -1.92
N LEU A 244 13.05 -10.35 -1.21
CA LEU A 244 11.58 -10.45 -1.12
C LEU A 244 10.91 -10.29 -2.49
N THR A 245 11.34 -9.30 -3.30
CA THR A 245 10.82 -9.17 -4.68
C THR A 245 11.17 -10.36 -5.55
N GLY A 246 12.41 -10.84 -5.50
CA GLY A 246 12.87 -11.97 -6.29
C GLY A 246 12.11 -13.24 -5.93
N ILE A 247 11.98 -13.54 -4.65
CA ILE A 247 11.19 -14.69 -4.15
C ILE A 247 9.73 -14.56 -4.60
N SER A 248 9.11 -13.38 -4.50
CA SER A 248 7.72 -13.19 -4.94
C SER A 248 7.52 -13.45 -6.44
N VAL A 249 8.45 -12.98 -7.29
CA VAL A 249 8.37 -13.21 -8.75
C VAL A 249 8.64 -14.68 -9.09
N LEU A 250 9.60 -15.31 -8.41
CA LEU A 250 9.92 -16.72 -8.61
C LEU A 250 8.74 -17.61 -8.22
N MET A 251 8.12 -17.35 -7.06
CA MET A 251 6.97 -18.11 -6.57
C MET A 251 5.77 -18.01 -7.52
N VAL A 252 5.44 -16.79 -7.98
CA VAL A 252 4.38 -16.60 -8.99
C VAL A 252 4.77 -17.27 -10.32
N GLY A 253 6.04 -17.21 -10.72
CA GLY A 253 6.55 -17.86 -11.92
C GLY A 253 6.40 -19.39 -11.87
N PHE A 254 6.74 -20.01 -10.73
CA PHE A 254 6.52 -21.44 -10.51
C PHE A 254 5.03 -21.79 -10.52
N HIS A 255 4.18 -20.97 -9.90
CA HIS A 255 2.73 -21.19 -9.93
C HIS A 255 2.15 -21.07 -11.35
N VAL A 256 2.63 -20.15 -12.17
CA VAL A 256 2.25 -20.05 -13.59
C VAL A 256 2.66 -21.31 -14.37
N LEU A 257 3.86 -21.84 -14.11
CA LEU A 257 4.33 -23.08 -14.73
C LEU A 257 3.48 -24.28 -14.28
N GLU A 258 3.14 -24.34 -12.99
CA GLU A 258 2.27 -25.37 -12.42
C GLU A 258 0.87 -25.32 -13.05
N LEU A 259 0.27 -24.13 -13.15
CA LEU A 259 -1.01 -23.93 -13.84
C LEU A 259 -0.97 -24.38 -15.31
N LEU A 260 0.16 -24.23 -16.00
CA LEU A 260 0.31 -24.65 -17.40
C LEU A 260 0.43 -26.17 -17.56
N VAL A 261 0.96 -26.86 -16.55
CA VAL A 261 1.21 -28.32 -16.57
C VAL A 261 0.03 -29.10 -15.98
N ASP A 262 -0.64 -28.56 -14.97
CA ASP A 262 -1.71 -29.22 -14.23
C ASP A 262 -2.94 -28.31 -14.03
N GLU A 263 -4.03 -28.59 -14.75
CA GLU A 263 -5.30 -27.87 -14.59
C GLU A 263 -6.00 -28.13 -13.24
N THR A 264 -5.50 -29.08 -12.43
CA THR A 264 -6.02 -29.32 -11.08
C THR A 264 -5.41 -28.40 -10.01
N ALA A 265 -4.31 -27.71 -10.31
CA ALA A 265 -3.67 -26.70 -9.46
C ALA A 265 -4.45 -25.37 -9.39
N MET A 266 -5.57 -25.28 -10.10
CA MET A 266 -6.48 -24.14 -10.02
C MET A 266 -6.94 -23.91 -8.57
N PRO A 267 -7.11 -22.64 -8.14
CA PRO A 267 -7.66 -22.29 -6.82
C PRO A 267 -9.13 -22.72 -6.62
N LYS A 268 -9.48 -24.00 -6.75
CA LYS A 268 -10.81 -24.56 -6.51
C LYS A 268 -11.10 -24.61 -5.01
N ALA A 269 -12.28 -24.16 -4.61
CA ALA A 269 -12.70 -24.19 -3.21
C ALA A 269 -12.84 -25.65 -2.74
N LEU A 270 -11.99 -26.08 -1.79
CA LEU A 270 -12.18 -27.36 -1.12
C LEU A 270 -13.30 -27.23 -0.08
N GLN A 271 -14.26 -28.15 -0.12
CA GLN A 271 -15.42 -28.18 0.79
C GLN A 271 -15.08 -28.53 2.25
N ALA A 272 -13.82 -28.85 2.58
CA ALA A 272 -13.43 -29.22 3.94
C ALA A 272 -12.09 -28.54 4.35
N PRO A 273 -12.07 -27.78 5.46
CA PRO A 273 -10.86 -27.14 5.96
C PRO A 273 -9.90 -28.22 6.47
N ARG A 274 -8.81 -28.46 5.74
CA ARG A 274 -7.71 -29.36 6.15
C ARG A 274 -6.68 -28.62 7.03
N LEU A 275 -7.13 -27.94 8.10
CA LEU A 275 -6.18 -27.41 9.08
C LEU A 275 -5.52 -28.54 9.86
N GLY A 276 -4.22 -28.41 10.09
CA GLY A 276 -3.44 -29.23 11.03
C GLY A 276 -3.12 -30.65 10.57
N LYS A 277 -3.28 -30.98 9.29
CA LYS A 277 -2.96 -32.33 8.77
C LYS A 277 -1.64 -32.42 8.02
N ASP A 278 -1.29 -31.40 7.24
CA ASP A 278 -0.03 -31.30 6.51
C ASP A 278 0.52 -29.87 6.60
N SER A 279 1.86 -29.71 6.64
CA SER A 279 2.49 -28.41 6.43
C SER A 279 2.25 -27.98 4.98
N LEU A 280 1.52 -26.88 4.78
CA LEU A 280 1.04 -26.43 3.47
C LEU A 280 2.13 -25.75 2.62
N SER A 281 3.27 -25.46 3.22
CA SER A 281 4.45 -24.93 2.54
C SER A 281 5.43 -26.06 2.23
N MET A 282 5.98 -26.09 1.01
CA MET A 282 6.96 -27.11 0.58
C MET A 282 8.17 -27.24 1.52
N PHE A 283 8.47 -26.19 2.31
CA PHE A 283 9.59 -26.14 3.26
C PHE A 283 9.15 -26.20 4.74
N GLY A 284 7.93 -26.65 5.04
CA GLY A 284 7.42 -26.73 6.41
C GLY A 284 7.26 -25.34 7.06
N SER A 285 7.60 -25.25 8.35
CA SER A 285 7.45 -24.03 9.16
C SER A 285 8.30 -22.85 8.66
N PHE A 286 9.45 -23.11 8.05
CA PHE A 286 10.28 -22.06 7.42
C PHE A 286 9.58 -21.45 6.21
N GLY A 287 8.97 -22.28 5.36
CA GLY A 287 8.22 -21.81 4.22
C GLY A 287 6.98 -21.00 4.64
N ALA A 288 6.25 -21.45 5.66
CA ALA A 288 5.14 -20.69 6.25
C ALA A 288 5.59 -19.32 6.81
N ALA A 289 6.77 -19.24 7.43
CA ALA A 289 7.33 -17.96 7.86
C ALA A 289 7.64 -17.02 6.67
N VAL A 290 8.20 -17.55 5.58
CA VAL A 290 8.44 -16.80 4.34
C VAL A 290 7.12 -16.31 3.74
N GLU A 291 6.09 -17.15 3.69
CA GLU A 291 4.74 -16.78 3.22
C GLU A 291 4.16 -15.62 4.03
N VAL A 292 4.20 -15.69 5.37
CA VAL A 292 3.72 -14.61 6.24
C VAL A 292 4.49 -13.31 5.98
N VAL A 293 5.82 -13.37 5.84
CA VAL A 293 6.64 -12.20 5.52
C VAL A 293 6.28 -11.64 4.14
N LEU A 294 6.06 -12.49 3.13
CA LEU A 294 5.64 -12.08 1.79
C LEU A 294 4.26 -11.43 1.80
N ILE A 295 3.30 -11.95 2.57
CA ILE A 295 1.95 -11.37 2.69
C ILE A 295 2.03 -9.95 3.25
N PHE A 296 2.77 -9.75 4.35
CA PHE A 296 2.98 -8.40 4.91
C PHE A 296 3.73 -7.49 3.94
N TYR A 297 4.72 -8.04 3.22
CA TYR A 297 5.48 -7.30 2.24
C TYR A 297 4.62 -6.82 1.07
N LEU A 298 3.78 -7.69 0.50
CA LEU A 298 2.86 -7.36 -0.58
C LEU A 298 1.79 -6.37 -0.13
N MET A 299 1.30 -6.48 1.11
CA MET A 299 0.40 -5.50 1.70
C MET A 299 1.04 -4.11 1.79
N LEU A 300 2.21 -4.01 2.41
CA LEU A 300 2.89 -2.73 2.58
C LEU A 300 3.21 -2.12 1.22
N SER A 301 3.64 -2.96 0.27
CA SER A 301 3.87 -2.55 -1.11
C SER A 301 2.60 -2.04 -1.77
N SER A 302 1.47 -2.75 -1.64
CA SER A 302 0.22 -2.32 -2.26
C SER A 302 -0.31 -1.00 -1.68
N VAL A 303 -0.19 -0.79 -0.37
CA VAL A 303 -0.54 0.49 0.29
C VAL A 303 0.38 1.62 -0.18
N VAL A 304 1.69 1.39 -0.22
CA VAL A 304 2.67 2.38 -0.72
C VAL A 304 2.39 2.70 -2.20
N GLY A 305 2.04 1.69 -2.99
CA GLY A 305 1.69 1.82 -4.40
C GLY A 305 0.40 2.59 -4.62
N PHE A 306 -0.62 2.32 -3.82
CA PHE A 306 -1.91 3.01 -3.84
C PHE A 306 -1.70 4.52 -3.65
N TYR A 307 -1.02 4.93 -2.58
CA TYR A 307 -0.76 6.36 -2.31
C TYR A 307 0.26 7.00 -3.27
N SER A 308 1.06 6.20 -3.97
CA SER A 308 2.00 6.69 -4.99
C SER A 308 1.38 6.84 -6.37
N SER A 309 0.19 6.27 -6.60
CA SER A 309 -0.49 6.30 -7.89
C SER A 309 -1.05 7.70 -8.18
N PRO A 310 -1.08 8.14 -9.46
CA PRO A 310 -1.60 9.47 -9.83
C PRO A 310 -3.10 9.61 -9.54
N LEU A 311 -3.83 8.49 -9.50
CA LEU A 311 -5.27 8.45 -9.22
C LEU A 311 -5.57 8.72 -7.75
N PHE A 312 -4.80 8.13 -6.84
CA PHE A 312 -5.10 8.13 -5.40
C PHE A 312 -4.15 9.00 -4.55
N VAL A 313 -3.16 9.67 -5.15
CA VAL A 313 -2.26 10.61 -4.44
C VAL A 313 -3.03 11.72 -3.72
N LYS A 314 -4.20 12.13 -4.24
CA LYS A 314 -5.05 13.16 -3.62
C LYS A 314 -5.70 12.69 -2.31
N LEU A 315 -5.82 11.37 -2.11
CA LEU A 315 -6.35 10.77 -0.89
C LEU A 315 -5.28 10.64 0.21
N ALA A 316 -3.99 10.89 -0.08
CA ALA A 316 -2.93 10.75 0.91
C ALA A 316 -3.20 11.61 2.17
N PRO A 317 -3.24 11.01 3.37
CA PRO A 317 -3.52 11.74 4.60
C PRO A 317 -2.39 12.70 4.97
N ARG A 318 -2.76 13.89 5.45
CA ARG A 318 -1.83 14.90 6.01
C ARG A 318 -2.08 15.03 7.51
N ARG A 319 -1.00 15.08 8.30
CA ARG A 319 -1.13 15.27 9.75
C ARG A 319 -1.91 16.56 10.03
N GLN A 320 -2.96 16.46 10.84
CA GLN A 320 -3.80 17.58 11.34
C GLN A 320 -4.61 18.36 10.29
N ASP A 321 -4.53 18.03 9.00
CA ASP A 321 -5.22 18.74 7.91
C ASP A 321 -5.89 17.75 6.93
N THR A 322 -6.66 16.81 7.47
CA THR A 322 -7.46 15.86 6.69
C THR A 322 -8.95 16.14 6.84
N PRO A 323 -9.66 16.57 5.78
CA PRO A 323 -11.11 16.65 5.81
C PRO A 323 -11.73 15.27 5.98
N LEU A 324 -12.89 15.22 6.63
CA LEU A 324 -13.58 13.97 6.98
C LEU A 324 -13.92 13.11 5.74
N THR A 325 -14.25 13.73 4.61
CA THR A 325 -14.47 13.04 3.33
C THR A 325 -13.24 12.26 2.85
N LYS A 326 -12.02 12.81 3.04
CA LYS A 326 -10.78 12.08 2.76
C LYS A 326 -10.51 10.96 3.76
N ILE A 327 -10.91 11.12 5.02
CA ILE A 327 -10.80 10.06 6.03
C ILE A 327 -11.70 8.87 5.64
N ILE A 328 -12.96 9.15 5.28
CA ILE A 328 -13.91 8.13 4.81
C ILE A 328 -13.36 7.43 3.55
N GLY A 329 -12.88 8.20 2.57
CA GLY A 329 -12.28 7.64 1.36
C GLY A 329 -11.09 6.72 1.65
N ASN A 330 -10.18 7.12 2.56
CA ASN A 330 -9.07 6.27 2.99
C ASN A 330 -9.53 5.00 3.69
N CYS A 331 -10.52 5.08 4.58
CA CYS A 331 -11.08 3.91 5.25
C CYS A 331 -11.67 2.91 4.24
N VAL A 332 -12.44 3.39 3.25
CA VAL A 332 -12.99 2.55 2.19
C VAL A 332 -11.87 1.92 1.36
N SER A 333 -10.90 2.72 0.90
CA SER A 333 -9.80 2.22 0.06
C SER A 333 -8.94 1.18 0.78
N LEU A 334 -8.56 1.43 2.03
CA LEU A 334 -7.79 0.47 2.83
C LEU A 334 -8.59 -0.79 3.12
N LEU A 335 -9.89 -0.67 3.37
CA LEU A 335 -10.74 -1.84 3.60
C LEU A 335 -10.84 -2.72 2.34
N VAL A 336 -11.08 -2.12 1.17
CA VAL A 336 -11.11 -2.84 -0.12
C VAL A 336 -9.77 -3.51 -0.43
N LEU A 337 -8.65 -2.80 -0.22
CA LEU A 337 -7.30 -3.35 -0.36
C LEU A 337 -7.08 -4.55 0.58
N SER A 338 -7.51 -4.43 1.84
CA SER A 338 -7.35 -5.49 2.84
C SER A 338 -8.22 -6.72 2.59
N SER A 339 -9.46 -6.54 2.11
CA SER A 339 -10.36 -7.66 1.82
C SER A 339 -9.99 -8.42 0.54
N ALA A 340 -9.34 -7.74 -0.41
CA ALA A 340 -8.87 -8.36 -1.65
C ALA A 340 -7.52 -9.08 -1.48
N LEU A 341 -6.79 -8.82 -0.39
CA LEU A 341 -5.46 -9.37 -0.15
C LEU A 341 -5.44 -10.90 -0.02
N PRO A 342 -6.40 -11.55 0.66
CA PRO A 342 -6.50 -13.01 0.66
C PRO A 342 -6.74 -13.63 -0.71
N VAL A 343 -7.60 -13.00 -1.49
CA VAL A 343 -7.88 -13.42 -2.86
C VAL A 343 -6.61 -13.27 -3.71
N LEU A 344 -5.89 -12.15 -3.59
CA LEU A 344 -4.61 -11.94 -4.26
C LEU A 344 -3.56 -13.00 -3.89
N SER A 345 -3.37 -13.29 -2.60
CA SER A 345 -2.38 -14.26 -2.13
C SER A 345 -2.62 -15.65 -2.71
N ARG A 346 -3.89 -16.05 -2.79
CA ARG A 346 -4.30 -17.30 -3.43
C ARG A 346 -4.15 -17.27 -4.94
N THR A 347 -4.59 -16.21 -5.62
CA THR A 347 -4.51 -16.13 -7.09
C THR A 347 -3.06 -16.18 -7.56
N LEU A 348 -2.14 -15.58 -6.81
CA LEU A 348 -0.70 -15.59 -7.09
C LEU A 348 0.00 -16.92 -6.76
N GLY A 349 -0.69 -17.85 -6.09
CA GLY A 349 -0.09 -19.12 -5.63
C GLY A 349 0.92 -18.94 -4.51
N ILE A 350 0.82 -17.87 -3.72
CA ILE A 350 1.73 -17.61 -2.59
C ILE A 350 1.36 -18.50 -1.40
N THR A 351 0.07 -18.73 -1.21
CA THR A 351 -0.46 -19.53 -0.10
C THR A 351 -1.49 -20.52 -0.62
N ASN A 352 -1.34 -21.79 -0.25
CA ASN A 352 -2.32 -22.86 -0.52
C ASN A 352 -3.46 -22.89 0.51
N PHE A 353 -3.52 -21.90 1.39
CA PHE A 353 -4.40 -21.90 2.54
C PHE A 353 -5.86 -21.62 2.12
N ASP A 354 -6.71 -22.65 2.20
CA ASP A 354 -8.10 -22.61 1.78
C ASP A 354 -9.08 -22.43 2.95
N LEU A 355 -9.06 -21.26 3.58
CA LEU A 355 -10.09 -20.84 4.55
C LEU A 355 -11.03 -19.76 4.00
N LEU A 356 -10.99 -19.56 2.69
CA LEU A 356 -11.76 -18.53 2.02
C LEU A 356 -13.28 -18.77 2.10
N GLY A 357 -13.75 -19.95 2.52
CA GLY A 357 -15.19 -20.21 2.68
C GLY A 357 -15.95 -19.86 1.39
N GLU A 358 -17.05 -19.13 1.52
CA GLU A 358 -17.87 -18.64 0.38
C GLU A 358 -17.10 -17.77 -0.64
N PHE A 359 -15.90 -17.26 -0.35
CA PHE A 359 -15.07 -16.57 -1.35
C PHE A 359 -14.54 -17.53 -2.43
N GLY A 360 -14.55 -18.84 -2.18
CA GLY A 360 -14.24 -19.84 -3.18
C GLY A 360 -15.34 -20.00 -4.25
N GLN A 361 -16.53 -19.43 -4.03
CA GLN A 361 -17.65 -19.47 -4.97
C GLN A 361 -17.64 -18.30 -5.97
N PHE A 362 -16.57 -17.52 -6.04
CA PHE A 362 -16.46 -16.54 -7.12
C PHE A 362 -16.25 -17.26 -8.44
N ASN A 363 -17.27 -17.23 -9.30
CA ASN A 363 -17.25 -17.85 -10.64
C ASN A 363 -16.02 -17.48 -11.48
N TRP A 364 -15.40 -16.31 -11.26
CA TRP A 364 -14.20 -15.88 -11.99
C TRP A 364 -12.90 -16.57 -11.52
N LEU A 365 -12.80 -16.98 -10.25
CA LEU A 365 -11.64 -17.74 -9.72
C LEU A 365 -11.57 -19.16 -10.30
N GLY A 366 -12.70 -19.67 -10.79
CA GLY A 366 -12.83 -20.93 -11.50
C GLY A 366 -12.53 -20.84 -13.01
N ASN A 367 -12.12 -19.67 -13.54
CA ASN A 367 -11.71 -19.54 -14.94
C ASN A 367 -10.19 -19.48 -15.09
N PHE A 368 -9.63 -20.48 -15.78
CA PHE A 368 -8.19 -20.66 -15.98
C PHE A 368 -7.57 -19.43 -16.64
N TYR A 369 -8.20 -18.90 -17.69
CA TYR A 369 -7.67 -17.79 -18.46
C TYR A 369 -7.54 -16.51 -17.63
N ILE A 370 -8.49 -16.26 -16.72
CA ILE A 370 -8.45 -15.06 -15.88
C ILE A 370 -7.32 -15.15 -14.86
N VAL A 371 -7.19 -16.29 -14.18
CA VAL A 371 -6.12 -16.52 -13.18
C VAL A 371 -4.76 -16.50 -13.86
N PHE A 372 -4.61 -17.19 -15.00
CA PHE A 372 -3.38 -17.20 -15.78
C PHE A 372 -2.97 -15.80 -16.26
N LEU A 373 -3.90 -15.05 -16.87
CA LEU A 373 -3.65 -13.68 -17.33
C LEU A 373 -3.25 -12.76 -16.17
N TYR A 374 -3.94 -12.87 -15.04
CA TYR A 374 -3.64 -12.10 -13.84
C TYR A 374 -2.22 -12.35 -13.34
N ASN A 375 -1.81 -13.61 -13.22
CA ASN A 375 -0.48 -13.99 -12.77
C ASN A 375 0.61 -13.57 -13.74
N MET A 376 0.38 -13.72 -15.05
CA MET A 376 1.30 -13.25 -16.09
C MET A 376 1.46 -11.73 -16.08
N LEU A 377 0.37 -10.98 -15.90
CA LEU A 377 0.42 -9.52 -15.78
C LEU A 377 1.18 -9.11 -14.52
N PHE A 378 0.92 -9.76 -13.38
CA PHE A 378 1.62 -9.47 -12.14
C PHE A 378 3.13 -9.72 -12.27
N ALA A 379 3.51 -10.91 -12.73
CA ALA A 379 4.91 -11.30 -12.93
C ALA A 379 5.61 -10.38 -13.95
N GLY A 380 4.93 -10.05 -15.07
CA GLY A 380 5.45 -9.15 -16.09
C GLY A 380 5.66 -7.72 -15.58
N LEU A 381 4.68 -7.14 -14.89
CA LEU A 381 4.77 -5.79 -14.34
C LEU A 381 5.85 -5.68 -13.25
N THR A 382 5.91 -6.66 -12.35
CA THR A 382 6.91 -6.72 -11.28
C THR A 382 8.32 -6.89 -11.83
N ALA A 383 8.54 -7.83 -12.76
CA ALA A 383 9.82 -8.05 -13.43
C ALA A 383 10.26 -6.82 -14.23
N MET A 384 9.36 -6.20 -15.01
CA MET A 384 9.68 -4.98 -15.77
C MET A 384 10.06 -3.82 -14.84
N CYS A 385 9.36 -3.66 -13.71
CA CYS A 385 9.70 -2.67 -12.70
C CYS A 385 11.08 -2.92 -12.09
N LEU A 386 11.39 -4.18 -11.79
CA LEU A 386 12.68 -4.61 -11.23
C LEU A 386 13.82 -4.33 -12.22
N VAL A 387 13.71 -4.85 -13.45
CA VAL A 387 14.72 -4.65 -14.51
C VAL A 387 14.96 -3.16 -14.74
N LYS A 388 13.90 -2.36 -14.92
CA LYS A 388 14.04 -0.91 -15.14
C LYS A 388 14.74 -0.20 -13.97
N LYS A 389 14.52 -0.63 -12.73
CA LYS A 389 15.19 -0.07 -11.56
C LYS A 389 16.65 -0.51 -11.46
N PHE A 390 16.94 -1.79 -11.65
CA PHE A 390 18.30 -2.32 -11.62
C PHE A 390 19.14 -1.78 -12.78
N THR A 391 18.64 -1.82 -14.01
CA THR A 391 19.33 -1.27 -15.18
C THR A 391 19.65 0.21 -14.98
N ARG A 392 18.73 1.01 -14.43
CA ARG A 392 19.00 2.43 -14.11
C ARG A 392 20.04 2.61 -13.01
N ALA A 393 20.01 1.79 -11.96
CA ALA A 393 21.00 1.86 -10.89
C ALA A 393 22.40 1.50 -11.41
N VAL A 394 22.50 0.42 -12.18
CA VAL A 394 23.76 -0.02 -12.81
C VAL A 394 24.25 1.02 -13.82
N GLN A 395 23.37 1.59 -14.65
CA GLN A 395 23.72 2.65 -15.59
C GLN A 395 24.24 3.91 -14.87
N ALA A 396 23.61 4.30 -13.76
CA ALA A 396 24.05 5.45 -12.98
C ALA A 396 25.42 5.23 -12.33
N GLU A 397 25.67 4.05 -11.77
CA GLU A 397 26.98 3.72 -11.18
C GLU A 397 28.06 3.55 -12.27
N LEU A 398 27.72 3.02 -13.46
CA LEU A 398 28.62 3.00 -14.61
C LEU A 398 28.99 4.42 -15.08
N LEU A 399 28.00 5.31 -15.23
CA LEU A 399 28.24 6.71 -15.61
C LEU A 399 29.13 7.45 -14.60
N HIS A 400 28.91 7.21 -13.31
CA HIS A 400 29.74 7.74 -12.23
C HIS A 400 31.16 7.15 -12.26
N ALA A 401 31.30 5.84 -12.50
CA ALA A 401 32.60 5.16 -12.61
C ALA A 401 33.40 5.62 -13.84
N PHE A 402 32.74 5.91 -14.96
CA PHE A 402 33.37 6.49 -16.15
C PHE A 402 33.64 8.00 -16.03
N GLY A 403 33.28 8.65 -14.91
CA GLY A 403 33.58 10.06 -14.65
C GLY A 403 32.78 11.05 -15.51
N LEU A 404 31.73 10.59 -16.21
CA LEU A 404 30.89 11.44 -17.06
C LEU A 404 29.99 12.39 -16.27
N ASP A 405 29.86 12.18 -14.96
CA ASP A 405 29.14 13.10 -14.05
C ASP A 405 29.81 14.48 -13.92
N LYS A 406 31.08 14.61 -14.37
CA LYS A 406 31.80 15.89 -14.44
C LYS A 406 31.61 16.63 -15.78
N LEU A 407 30.98 16.01 -16.79
CA LEU A 407 30.63 16.73 -18.01
C LEU A 407 29.35 17.56 -17.79
N PRO A 408 29.31 18.82 -18.25
CA PRO A 408 28.11 19.65 -18.20
C PRO A 408 27.15 19.16 -19.30
N LEU A 409 26.51 18.01 -19.08
CA LEU A 409 25.39 17.61 -19.91
C LEU A 409 24.19 18.49 -19.54
N PRO A 410 23.44 19.02 -20.53
CA PRO A 410 22.29 19.85 -20.28
C PRO A 410 21.20 18.97 -19.64
N VAL A 411 21.11 19.05 -18.32
CA VAL A 411 19.97 18.50 -17.58
C VAL A 411 18.74 19.24 -18.09
N THR A 412 17.85 18.54 -18.78
CA THR A 412 16.48 19.00 -19.04
C THR A 412 15.82 19.27 -17.69
N ARG A 413 15.83 20.55 -17.29
CA ARG A 413 15.04 21.04 -16.16
C ARG A 413 13.58 20.76 -16.49
N TYR A 414 13.02 19.72 -15.89
CA TYR A 414 11.58 19.69 -15.66
C TYR A 414 11.24 20.91 -14.79
N CYS A 415 10.52 21.86 -15.38
CA CYS A 415 9.95 23.00 -14.68
C CYS A 415 9.12 22.51 -13.49
N VAL A 416 9.64 22.71 -12.28
CA VAL A 416 8.80 22.78 -11.08
C VAL A 416 8.13 24.16 -11.14
N PRO A 417 6.79 24.25 -11.16
CA PRO A 417 6.11 25.54 -11.17
C PRO A 417 6.43 26.29 -9.87
N ALA A 418 6.93 27.51 -10.02
CA ALA A 418 7.22 28.40 -8.91
C ALA A 418 5.93 28.69 -8.13
N ASN A 419 5.88 28.24 -6.88
CA ASN A 419 4.87 28.69 -5.92
C ASN A 419 5.07 30.20 -5.72
N GLY A 420 4.08 30.99 -6.14
CA GLY A 420 4.05 32.43 -5.98
C GLY A 420 3.92 32.82 -4.51
N ASN A 421 5.04 33.14 -3.87
CA ASN A 421 5.05 33.96 -2.67
C ASN A 421 4.78 35.42 -3.08
N LYS A 422 3.51 35.83 -3.03
CA LYS A 422 3.15 37.25 -2.96
C LYS A 422 3.50 37.77 -1.57
N SER A 423 4.54 38.58 -1.49
CA SER A 423 4.75 39.51 -0.36
C SER A 423 3.98 40.81 -0.63
N PRO A 424 3.33 41.43 0.38
CA PRO A 424 2.60 42.68 0.24
C PRO A 424 3.49 43.90 0.59
N ASN A 425 3.55 44.91 -0.29
CA ASN A 425 3.75 46.32 0.09
C ASN A 425 3.65 47.19 -1.18
N LYS A 426 2.64 48.06 -1.29
CA LYS A 426 2.57 49.47 -0.85
C LYS A 426 3.09 50.47 -1.91
N ARG A 427 2.13 51.33 -2.30
CA ARG A 427 2.18 52.78 -2.57
C ARG A 427 2.55 53.32 -3.95
N ASN A 428 1.61 54.17 -4.41
CA ASN A 428 1.74 55.43 -5.15
C ASN A 428 2.21 55.28 -6.61
N VAL A 429 1.49 55.75 -7.62
CA VAL A 429 0.77 57.03 -7.82
C VAL A 429 -0.56 56.79 -8.53
#